data_AF-A0A2V8UYV9-F1
#
_entry.id   AF-A0A2V8UYV9-F1
#
_cell.length_a   1.000
_cell.length_b   1.000
_cell.length_c   1.000
_cell.angle_alpha   90.00
_cell.angle_beta   90.00
_cell.angle_gamma   90.00
#
_symmetry.space_group_name_H-M   'P 1'
#
loop_
_entity.id
_entity.type
_entity.pdbx_description
1 polymer ?
#
loop_
_entity_poly.entity_id
_entity_poly.type
_entity_poly.pdbx_seq_one_letter_code
_entity_poly.pdbx_strand_id
1 'polypeptide(L)'
;MPPEAISMPATLYLYADRVRIVAGRYEVNHPRKFIAHEGSTLAAHRAALVAAVSGKRGKRYLKRQQLLELGEPAFLYLTEIVHRRPGQWFHDVDRLHVILQSHGAEVLRRAMEQGLEEQVFSATYIERFLQRSLVFQEVIS
;
A
#
# COMPACT_ATOMS: atom_id res chain seq x y z
N MET A 1 8.90 -8.65 -6.11
CA MET A 1 9.25 -9.17 -7.44
C MET A 1 8.29 -8.61 -8.48
N PRO A 2 8.73 -8.44 -9.74
CA PRO A 2 7.84 -8.07 -10.83
C PRO A 2 6.92 -9.27 -11.22
N PRO A 3 5.78 -9.04 -11.90
CA PRO A 3 4.80 -10.08 -12.20
C PRO A 3 5.38 -11.25 -13.03
N GLU A 4 6.35 -10.99 -13.88
CA GLU A 4 6.99 -11.97 -14.76
C GLU A 4 7.82 -13.02 -14.00
N ALA A 5 8.08 -12.80 -12.70
CA ALA A 5 8.79 -13.72 -11.84
C ALA A 5 7.87 -14.63 -11.00
N ILE A 6 6.54 -14.54 -11.17
CA ILE A 6 5.58 -15.39 -10.45
C ILE A 6 5.86 -16.86 -10.74
N SER A 7 5.79 -17.70 -9.69
CA SER A 7 6.06 -19.13 -9.73
C SER A 7 7.49 -19.54 -10.09
N MET A 8 8.44 -18.59 -10.17
CA MET A 8 9.86 -18.91 -10.31
C MET A 8 10.49 -19.26 -8.96
N PRO A 9 11.37 -20.26 -8.88
CA PRO A 9 12.18 -20.48 -7.68
C PRO A 9 13.10 -19.28 -7.46
N ALA A 10 13.32 -18.92 -6.20
CA ALA A 10 14.12 -17.76 -5.82
C ALA A 10 15.11 -18.08 -4.68
N THR A 11 16.28 -17.46 -4.73
CA THR A 11 17.26 -17.47 -3.65
C THR A 11 17.17 -16.18 -2.85
N LEU A 12 17.13 -16.32 -1.52
CA LEU A 12 17.05 -15.22 -0.57
C LEU A 12 18.42 -14.99 0.10
N TYR A 13 19.00 -13.81 -0.08
CA TYR A 13 20.19 -13.38 0.66
C TYR A 13 19.77 -12.40 1.75
N LEU A 14 19.96 -12.78 3.01
CA LEU A 14 19.62 -11.98 4.18
C LEU A 14 20.83 -11.17 4.63
N TYR A 15 20.67 -9.85 4.69
CA TYR A 15 21.64 -8.92 5.27
C TYR A 15 21.08 -8.29 6.54
N ALA A 16 21.86 -7.43 7.20
CA ALA A 16 21.45 -6.76 8.42
C ALA A 16 20.16 -5.95 8.23
N ASP A 17 20.10 -5.09 7.21
CA ASP A 17 19.02 -4.12 6.98
C ASP A 17 18.20 -4.39 5.72
N ARG A 18 18.66 -5.32 4.88
CA ARG A 18 18.05 -5.61 3.58
C ARG A 18 17.97 -7.09 3.27
N VAL A 19 17.13 -7.40 2.30
CA VAL A 19 16.96 -8.72 1.72
C VAL A 19 17.12 -8.60 0.22
N ARG A 20 18.02 -9.39 -0.36
CA ARG A 20 18.20 -9.48 -1.81
C ARG A 20 17.55 -10.76 -2.31
N ILE A 21 16.67 -10.64 -3.29
CA ILE A 21 15.93 -11.74 -3.89
C ILE A 21 16.41 -11.91 -5.33
N VAL A 22 16.83 -13.12 -5.69
CA VAL A 22 17.23 -13.48 -7.06
C VAL A 22 16.32 -14.60 -7.56
N ALA A 23 15.64 -14.38 -8.68
CA ALA A 23 14.80 -15.39 -9.36
C ALA A 23 15.07 -15.35 -10.87
N GLY A 24 15.82 -16.35 -11.38
CA GLY A 24 16.28 -16.36 -12.76
C GLY A 24 17.10 -15.10 -13.08
N ARG A 25 16.63 -14.32 -14.08
CA ARG A 25 17.25 -13.04 -14.49
C ARG A 25 16.84 -11.83 -13.64
N TYR A 26 15.90 -11.99 -12.72
CA TYR A 26 15.37 -10.89 -11.92
C TYR A 26 16.10 -10.81 -10.59
N GLU A 27 16.60 -9.62 -10.25
CA GLU A 27 17.26 -9.33 -8.98
C GLU A 27 16.64 -8.07 -8.38
N VAL A 28 16.33 -8.10 -7.08
CA VAL A 28 15.81 -6.93 -6.37
C VAL A 28 16.18 -6.90 -4.90
N ASN A 29 16.32 -5.69 -4.36
CA ASN A 29 16.56 -5.43 -2.96
C ASN A 29 15.30 -4.92 -2.27
N HIS A 30 15.05 -5.42 -1.07
CA HIS A 30 13.94 -5.04 -0.21
C HIS A 30 14.47 -4.61 1.15
N PRO A 31 13.88 -3.60 1.82
CA PRO A 31 14.12 -3.37 3.23
C PRO A 31 13.77 -4.63 4.02
N ARG A 32 14.64 -5.03 4.95
CA ARG A 32 14.38 -6.15 5.85
C ARG A 32 13.36 -5.70 6.88
N LYS A 33 12.28 -6.48 7.00
CA LYS A 33 11.28 -6.31 8.05
C LYS A 33 11.55 -7.32 9.16
N PHE A 34 11.36 -6.87 10.40
CA PHE A 34 11.64 -7.67 11.60
C PHE A 34 10.36 -8.07 12.33
N ILE A 35 9.25 -7.41 12.02
CA ILE A 35 7.94 -7.74 12.55
C ILE A 35 7.35 -8.88 11.72
N ALA A 36 6.89 -9.94 12.39
CA ALA A 36 6.25 -11.05 11.73
C ALA A 36 5.04 -10.58 10.91
N HIS A 37 4.86 -11.14 9.71
CA HIS A 37 3.79 -10.80 8.78
C HIS A 37 3.82 -9.38 8.19
N GLU A 38 4.87 -8.59 8.44
CA GLU A 38 5.04 -7.30 7.78
C GLU A 38 5.54 -7.50 6.33
N GLY A 39 4.68 -7.16 5.35
CA GLY A 39 5.01 -7.25 3.94
C GLY A 39 6.06 -6.21 3.51
N SER A 40 6.97 -6.61 2.62
CA SER A 40 7.92 -5.70 1.97
C SER A 40 7.68 -5.72 0.47
N THR A 41 6.74 -4.90 -0.01
CA THR A 41 6.45 -4.77 -1.44
C THR A 41 6.88 -3.39 -1.93
N LEU A 42 7.71 -3.35 -2.99
CA LEU A 42 8.13 -2.09 -3.61
C LEU A 42 6.98 -1.46 -4.40
N ALA A 43 6.94 -0.13 -4.45
CA ALA A 43 5.95 0.62 -5.22
C ALA A 43 5.94 0.23 -6.71
N ALA A 44 7.13 0.11 -7.31
CA ALA A 44 7.28 -0.31 -8.71
C ALA A 44 6.64 -1.68 -8.97
N HIS A 45 6.85 -2.66 -8.07
CA HIS A 45 6.24 -3.99 -8.21
C HIS A 45 4.72 -3.96 -8.03
N ARG A 46 4.19 -3.18 -7.08
CA ARG A 46 2.73 -3.00 -6.94
C ARG A 46 2.11 -2.43 -8.21
N ALA A 47 2.73 -1.41 -8.79
CA ALA A 47 2.28 -0.78 -10.02
C ALA A 47 2.31 -1.77 -11.20
N ALA A 48 3.40 -2.54 -11.35
CA ALA A 48 3.53 -3.56 -12.38
C ALA A 48 2.45 -4.65 -12.26
N LEU A 49 2.13 -5.13 -11.05
CA LEU A 49 1.06 -6.09 -10.82
C LEU A 49 -0.31 -5.55 -11.26
N VAL A 50 -0.62 -4.29 -10.93
CA VAL A 50 -1.87 -3.66 -11.38
C VAL A 50 -1.91 -3.47 -12.90
N ALA A 51 -0.76 -3.16 -13.51
CA ALA A 51 -0.66 -3.01 -14.96
C ALA A 51 -0.90 -4.33 -15.70
N ALA A 52 -0.41 -5.45 -15.16
CA ALA A 52 -0.57 -6.79 -15.72
C ALA A 52 -2.01 -7.33 -15.69
N VAL A 53 -2.88 -6.81 -14.82
CA VAL A 53 -4.28 -7.24 -14.73
C VAL A 53 -5.13 -6.64 -15.84
N SER A 54 -5.89 -7.47 -16.54
CA SER A 54 -6.86 -7.03 -17.54
C SER A 54 -8.21 -6.62 -16.91
N GLY A 55 -8.85 -5.59 -17.48
CA GLY A 55 -10.20 -5.16 -17.11
C GLY A 55 -10.29 -4.24 -15.88
N LYS A 56 -11.27 -3.33 -15.90
CA LYS A 56 -11.45 -2.31 -14.85
C LYS A 56 -11.76 -2.91 -13.48
N ARG A 57 -12.58 -3.97 -13.43
CA ARG A 57 -12.95 -4.65 -12.17
C ARG A 57 -11.76 -5.35 -11.52
N GLY A 58 -11.00 -6.12 -12.29
CA GLY A 58 -9.81 -6.82 -11.78
C GLY A 58 -8.79 -5.85 -11.17
N LYS A 59 -8.50 -4.75 -11.87
CA LYS A 59 -7.60 -3.70 -11.36
C LYS A 59 -8.09 -3.11 -10.03
N ARG A 60 -9.38 -2.79 -9.92
CA ARG A 60 -9.98 -2.24 -8.68
C ARG A 60 -9.88 -3.21 -7.51
N TYR A 61 -10.17 -4.48 -7.73
CA TYR A 61 -10.05 -5.50 -6.67
C TYR A 61 -8.60 -5.73 -6.25
N LEU A 62 -7.66 -5.74 -7.20
CA LEU A 62 -6.24 -5.85 -6.86
C LEU A 62 -5.74 -4.63 -6.07
N LYS A 63 -6.13 -3.41 -6.46
CA LYS A 63 -5.80 -2.21 -5.69
C LYS A 63 -6.35 -2.27 -4.26
N ARG A 64 -7.60 -2.71 -4.11
CA ARG A 64 -8.21 -2.93 -2.79
C ARG A 64 -7.43 -3.97 -1.99
N GLN A 65 -7.04 -5.08 -2.61
CA GLN A 65 -6.23 -6.12 -1.95
C GLN A 65 -4.89 -5.56 -1.45
N GLN A 66 -4.19 -4.79 -2.29
CA GLN A 66 -2.92 -4.16 -1.90
C GLN A 66 -3.08 -3.14 -0.77
N LEU A 67 -4.25 -2.50 -0.62
CA LEU A 67 -4.54 -1.66 0.54
C LEU A 67 -4.85 -2.49 1.79
N LEU A 68 -5.56 -3.60 1.66
CA LEU A 68 -5.86 -4.51 2.78
C LEU A 68 -4.58 -5.15 3.36
N GLU A 69 -3.55 -5.33 2.55
CA GLU A 69 -2.22 -5.79 2.99
C GLU A 69 -1.51 -4.83 3.97
N LEU A 70 -2.03 -3.62 4.16
CA LEU A 70 -1.53 -2.67 5.17
C LEU A 70 -1.94 -3.04 6.61
N GLY A 71 -2.76 -4.08 6.78
CA GLY A 71 -3.15 -4.63 8.06
C GLY A 71 -4.52 -4.14 8.55
N GLU A 72 -4.77 -4.35 9.84
CA GLU A 72 -6.07 -4.12 10.47
C GLU A 72 -6.60 -2.70 10.31
N PRO A 73 -5.81 -1.61 10.48
CA PRO A 73 -6.33 -0.26 10.27
C PRO A 73 -6.92 -0.05 8.87
N ALA A 74 -6.28 -0.59 7.84
CA ALA A 74 -6.77 -0.49 6.48
C ALA A 74 -8.01 -1.35 6.23
N PHE A 75 -8.09 -2.53 6.84
CA PHE A 75 -9.28 -3.37 6.79
C PHE A 75 -10.51 -2.64 7.38
N LEU A 76 -10.39 -2.09 8.58
CA LEU A 76 -11.48 -1.37 9.24
C LEU A 76 -11.87 -0.11 8.46
N TYR A 77 -10.88 0.68 8.02
CA TYR A 77 -11.12 1.91 7.27
C TYR A 77 -11.83 1.66 5.93
N LEU A 78 -11.39 0.66 5.17
CA LEU A 78 -12.01 0.30 3.89
C LEU A 78 -13.41 -0.30 4.06
N THR A 79 -13.64 -1.03 5.16
CA THR A 79 -14.96 -1.58 5.49
C THR A 79 -15.97 -0.45 5.65
N GLU A 80 -15.62 0.59 6.41
CA GLU A 80 -16.46 1.77 6.58
C GLU A 80 -16.70 2.53 5.28
N ILE A 81 -15.68 2.68 4.42
CA ILE A 81 -15.86 3.29 3.09
C ILE A 81 -16.88 2.51 2.25
N VAL A 82 -16.79 1.17 2.23
CA VAL A 82 -17.70 0.33 1.45
C VAL A 82 -19.13 0.43 1.98
N HIS A 83 -19.32 0.43 3.30
CA HIS A 83 -20.64 0.56 3.93
C HIS A 83 -21.26 1.94 3.70
N ARG A 84 -20.47 3.02 3.81
CA ARG A 84 -20.96 4.40 3.69
C ARG A 84 -21.20 4.84 2.25
N ARG A 85 -20.49 4.22 1.28
CA ARG A 85 -20.57 4.58 -0.15
C ARG A 85 -20.77 3.36 -1.04
N PRO A 86 -21.90 2.63 -0.92
CA PRO A 86 -22.19 1.49 -1.77
C PRO A 86 -22.12 1.90 -3.26
N GLY A 87 -21.41 1.10 -4.06
CA GLY A 87 -21.26 1.37 -5.49
C GLY A 87 -20.29 2.50 -5.86
N GLN A 88 -19.77 3.29 -4.92
CA GLN A 88 -18.82 4.38 -5.21
C GLN A 88 -17.45 4.22 -4.52
N TRP A 89 -17.31 3.24 -3.62
CA TRP A 89 -16.06 2.93 -2.89
C TRP A 89 -14.80 2.85 -3.75
N PHE A 90 -14.94 2.49 -5.04
CA PHE A 90 -13.79 2.34 -5.94
C PHE A 90 -13.07 3.66 -6.19
N HIS A 91 -13.75 4.82 -6.08
CA HIS A 91 -13.12 6.13 -6.19
C HIS A 91 -12.15 6.38 -5.03
N ASP A 92 -12.55 6.05 -3.80
CA ASP A 92 -11.67 6.15 -2.64
C ASP A 92 -10.53 5.14 -2.72
N VAL A 93 -10.79 3.89 -3.14
CA VAL A 93 -9.72 2.89 -3.35
C VAL A 93 -8.70 3.35 -4.39
N ASP A 94 -9.15 3.93 -5.50
CA ASP A 94 -8.23 4.45 -6.52
C ASP A 94 -7.33 5.57 -5.97
N ARG A 95 -7.88 6.51 -5.18
CA ARG A 95 -7.12 7.59 -4.55
C ARG A 95 -6.18 7.09 -3.44
N LEU A 96 -6.67 6.24 -2.53
CA LEU A 96 -5.85 5.64 -1.48
C LEU A 96 -4.69 4.82 -2.06
N HIS A 97 -4.90 4.15 -3.20
CA HIS A 97 -3.83 3.44 -3.90
C HIS A 97 -2.78 4.41 -4.45
N VAL A 98 -3.18 5.56 -5.00
CA VAL A 98 -2.23 6.62 -5.42
C VAL A 98 -1.41 7.12 -4.22
N ILE A 99 -2.05 7.31 -3.06
CA ILE A 99 -1.36 7.70 -1.82
C ILE A 99 -0.38 6.61 -1.38
N LEU A 100 -0.78 5.33 -1.43
CA LEU A 100 0.10 4.20 -1.13
C LEU A 100 1.33 4.15 -2.05
N GLN A 101 1.18 4.48 -3.32
CA GLN A 101 2.32 4.51 -4.25
C GLN A 101 3.30 5.65 -3.98
N SER A 102 2.79 6.82 -3.57
CA SER A 102 3.59 8.03 -3.39
C SER A 102 4.21 8.15 -1.99
N HIS A 103 3.46 7.81 -0.94
CA HIS A 103 3.86 8.02 0.45
C HIS A 103 4.24 6.73 1.18
N GLY A 104 3.93 5.57 0.59
CA GLY A 104 4.26 4.26 1.16
C GLY A 104 3.26 3.75 2.21
N ALA A 105 3.51 2.52 2.65
CA ALA A 105 2.59 1.73 3.47
C ALA A 105 2.40 2.32 4.87
N GLU A 106 3.49 2.63 5.57
CA GLU A 106 3.44 3.05 6.97
C GLU A 106 2.75 4.41 7.14
N VAL A 107 3.05 5.36 6.25
CA VAL A 107 2.43 6.69 6.26
C VAL A 107 0.91 6.58 6.07
N LEU A 108 0.48 5.78 5.09
CA LEU A 108 -0.94 5.56 4.83
C LEU A 108 -1.62 4.81 5.99
N ARG A 109 -0.96 3.80 6.56
CA ARG A 109 -1.47 3.04 7.71
C ARG A 109 -1.74 3.96 8.90
N ARG A 110 -0.79 4.82 9.28
CA ARG A 110 -0.95 5.80 10.37
C ARG A 110 -2.06 6.81 10.09
N ALA A 111 -2.18 7.28 8.85
CA ALA A 111 -3.27 8.19 8.49
C ALA A 111 -4.65 7.51 8.60
N MET A 112 -4.74 6.23 8.26
CA MET A 112 -5.96 5.43 8.45
C MET A 112 -6.28 5.20 9.93
N GLU A 113 -5.27 4.97 10.78
CA GLU A 113 -5.44 4.91 12.24
C GLU A 113 -6.04 6.21 12.78
N GLN A 114 -5.49 7.36 12.40
CA GLN A 114 -6.05 8.66 12.80
C GLN A 114 -7.50 8.82 12.32
N GLY A 115 -7.78 8.45 11.07
CA GLY A 115 -9.13 8.55 10.52
C GLY A 115 -10.13 7.60 11.19
N LEU A 116 -9.68 6.46 11.73
CA LEU A 116 -10.49 5.57 12.57
C LEU A 116 -10.83 6.23 13.90
N GLU A 117 -9.84 6.82 14.58
CA GLU A 117 -10.02 7.53 15.85
C GLU A 117 -11.00 8.69 15.71
N GLU A 118 -10.88 9.46 14.63
CA GLU A 118 -11.75 10.61 14.33
C GLU A 118 -13.08 10.20 13.66
N GLN A 119 -13.25 8.91 13.32
CA GLN A 119 -14.40 8.37 12.59
C GLN A 119 -14.70 9.06 11.25
N VAL A 120 -13.66 9.50 10.54
CA VAL A 120 -13.77 10.14 9.21
C VAL A 120 -13.21 9.24 8.13
N PHE A 121 -14.08 8.71 7.28
CA PHE A 121 -13.77 7.67 6.30
C PHE A 121 -13.82 8.19 4.85
N SER A 122 -12.69 8.69 4.35
CA SER A 122 -12.57 9.11 2.94
C SER A 122 -11.10 9.26 2.53
N ALA A 123 -10.82 9.06 1.24
CA ALA A 123 -9.50 9.37 0.70
C ALA A 123 -9.13 10.86 0.87
N THR A 124 -10.11 11.76 0.76
CA THR A 124 -9.91 13.21 0.90
C THR A 124 -9.49 13.63 2.30
N TYR A 125 -9.97 12.93 3.33
CA TYR A 125 -9.49 13.14 4.69
C TYR A 125 -8.00 12.80 4.81
N ILE A 126 -7.60 11.63 4.29
CA ILE A 126 -6.20 11.19 4.29
C ILE A 126 -5.31 12.18 3.53
N GLU A 127 -5.75 12.66 2.36
CA GLU A 127 -5.03 13.68 1.58
C GLU A 127 -4.76 14.94 2.42
N ARG A 128 -5.77 15.44 3.13
CA ARG A 128 -5.65 16.62 4.00
C ARG A 128 -4.77 16.36 5.22
N PHE A 129 -4.89 15.18 5.82
CA PHE A 129 -4.06 14.78 6.96
C PHE A 129 -2.58 14.79 6.59
N LEU A 130 -2.24 14.23 5.43
CA LEU A 130 -0.85 14.20 4.94
C LEU A 130 -0.33 15.59 4.58
N GLN A 131 -1.15 16.45 3.96
CA GLN A 131 -0.78 17.84 3.71
C GLN A 131 -0.47 18.60 5.01
N ARG A 132 -1.30 18.44 6.04
CA ARG A 132 -1.10 19.11 7.33
C ARG A 132 0.13 18.59 8.07
N SER A 133 0.41 17.30 7.98
CA SER A 133 1.60 16.68 8.59
C SER A 133 2.90 17.21 7.95
N LEU A 134 2.92 17.36 6.63
CA LEU A 134 4.07 17.91 5.89
C LEU A 134 4.38 19.37 6.30
N VAL A 135 3.35 20.21 6.41
CA VAL A 135 3.51 21.61 6.86
C VAL A 135 4.09 21.69 8.27
N PHE A 136 3.74 20.75 9.15
CA PHE A 136 4.25 20.74 10.53
C PHE A 136 5.73 20.31 10.62
N GLN A 137 6.23 19.52 9.66
CA GLN A 137 7.63 19.13 9.61
C GLN A 137 8.55 20.25 9.10
N GLU A 138 8.06 21.12 8.20
CA GLU A 138 8.85 22.24 7.66
C GLU A 138 9.04 23.39 8.67
N VAL A 139 8.13 23.56 9.64
CA VAL A 139 8.17 24.64 10.63
C VAL A 139 9.13 24.36 11.80
N ILE A 140 9.57 23.10 11.96
CA ILE A 140 10.44 22.65 13.06
C ILE A 140 11.90 22.41 12.58
N SER A 141 12.19 22.61 11.29
CA SER A 141 13.54 22.45 10.71
C SER A 141 14.33 23.75 10.63
#